data_AF-N2J5M4-F1
#
_entry.id   AF-N2J5M4-F1
#
_cell.length_a   1.000
_cell.length_b   1.000
_cell.length_c   1.000
_cell.angle_alpha   90.00
_cell.angle_beta   90.00
_cell.angle_gamma   90.00
#
_symmetry.space_group_name_H-M   'P 1'
#
loop_
_entity.id
_entity.type
_entity.pdbx_description
1 polymer ?
#
loop_
_entity_poly.entity_id
_entity_poly.type
_entity_poly.pdbx_seq_one_letter_code
_entity_poly.pdbx_strand_id
1 'polypeptide(L)'
;MSDHDDNEESFVESHLISAIENQLAAGEPPFTQAVFNKLTLVGHEREEIVHLMAIVLANEIETMMTEDRPFDTARYEQLLRALPDLPETGTDVE
;
A
#
# COMPACT_ATOMS: atom_id res chain seq x y z
N MET A 1 6.36 25.69 -11.83
CA MET A 1 6.04 24.31 -12.27
C MET A 1 5.49 23.63 -11.04
N SER A 2 4.19 23.78 -10.72
CA SER A 2 3.66 23.31 -9.41
C SER A 2 2.21 22.86 -9.43
N ASP A 3 1.61 22.65 -10.61
CA ASP A 3 0.23 22.12 -10.71
C ASP A 3 0.21 20.68 -11.27
N HIS A 4 1.29 20.23 -11.92
CA HIS A 4 1.27 18.94 -12.63
C HIS A 4 1.65 17.76 -11.73
N ASP A 5 2.54 17.98 -10.76
CA ASP A 5 3.09 16.94 -9.88
C ASP A 5 2.06 16.46 -8.84
N ASP A 6 1.44 17.41 -8.13
CA ASP A 6 0.43 17.16 -7.08
C ASP A 6 -0.80 16.40 -7.61
N ASN A 7 -1.23 16.71 -8.84
CA ASN A 7 -2.33 16.01 -9.51
C ASN A 7 -1.94 14.56 -9.88
N GLU A 8 -0.68 14.31 -10.23
CA GLU A 8 -0.21 12.98 -10.64
C GLU A 8 -0.02 12.07 -9.41
N GLU A 9 0.53 12.59 -8.32
CA GLU A 9 0.64 11.87 -7.04
C GLU A 9 -0.74 11.46 -6.50
N SER A 10 -1.70 12.41 -6.47
CA SER A 10 -3.08 12.11 -6.06
C SER A 10 -3.74 11.07 -6.97
N PHE A 11 -3.45 11.12 -8.27
CA PHE A 11 -3.96 10.16 -9.24
C PHE A 11 -3.42 8.75 -8.98
N VAL A 12 -2.12 8.61 -8.71
CA VAL A 12 -1.49 7.32 -8.37
C VAL A 12 -2.04 6.77 -7.06
N GLU A 13 -2.16 7.60 -6.02
CA GLU A 13 -2.73 7.20 -4.73
C GLU A 13 -4.15 6.63 -4.90
N SER A 14 -5.02 7.31 -5.65
CA SER A 14 -6.40 6.86 -5.89
C SER A 14 -6.47 5.48 -6.57
N HIS A 15 -5.52 5.20 -7.47
CA HIS A 15 -5.42 3.89 -8.14
C HIS A 15 -4.97 2.80 -7.18
N LEU A 16 -4.03 3.11 -6.28
CA LEU A 16 -3.54 2.17 -5.27
C LEU A 16 -4.63 1.84 -4.25
N ILE A 17 -5.37 2.85 -3.77
CA ILE A 17 -6.53 2.66 -2.91
C ILE A 17 -7.57 1.76 -3.60
N SER A 18 -7.89 2.05 -4.86
CA SER A 18 -8.82 1.21 -5.65
C SER A 18 -8.32 -0.23 -5.78
N ALA A 19 -7.02 -0.44 -5.98
CA ALA A 19 -6.42 -1.77 -6.03
C ALA A 19 -6.58 -2.53 -4.71
N ILE A 20 -6.37 -1.89 -3.56
CA ILE A 20 -6.58 -2.49 -2.24
C ILE A 20 -8.06 -2.85 -2.02
N GLU A 21 -8.97 -1.94 -2.35
CA GLU A 21 -10.42 -2.20 -2.26
C GLU A 21 -10.82 -3.40 -3.12
N ASN A 22 -10.27 -3.53 -4.32
CA ASN A 22 -10.49 -4.68 -5.19
C ASN A 22 -9.92 -5.98 -4.60
N GLN A 23 -8.74 -5.95 -3.99
CA GLN A 23 -8.17 -7.13 -3.31
C GLN A 23 -9.03 -7.58 -2.13
N LEU A 24 -9.52 -6.64 -1.32
CA LEU A 24 -10.42 -6.93 -0.21
C LEU A 24 -11.77 -7.47 -0.69
N ALA A 25 -12.34 -6.88 -1.74
CA ALA A 25 -13.59 -7.34 -2.33
C ALA A 25 -13.45 -8.76 -2.95
N ALA A 26 -12.31 -9.05 -3.56
CA ALA A 26 -12.01 -10.37 -4.10
C ALA A 26 -11.67 -11.40 -3.01
N GLY A 27 -11.25 -10.95 -1.83
CA GLY A 27 -10.67 -11.81 -0.79
C GLY A 27 -9.32 -12.40 -1.20
N GLU A 28 -8.66 -11.80 -2.19
CA GLU A 28 -7.41 -12.27 -2.77
C GLU A 28 -6.39 -11.13 -2.89
N PRO A 29 -5.14 -11.34 -2.46
CA PRO A 29 -4.65 -12.54 -1.77
C PRO A 29 -5.18 -12.62 -0.32
N PRO A 30 -5.31 -13.80 0.29
CA PRO A 30 -6.00 -13.98 1.58
C PRO A 30 -5.38 -13.20 2.75
N PHE A 31 -4.10 -12.83 2.64
CA PHE A 31 -3.44 -12.02 3.66
C PHE A 31 -3.95 -10.56 3.70
N THR A 32 -4.52 -10.02 2.63
CA THR A 32 -5.07 -8.64 2.64
C THR A 32 -6.23 -8.54 3.61
N GLN A 33 -7.18 -9.48 3.52
CA GLN A 33 -8.31 -9.55 4.43
C GLN A 33 -7.85 -9.83 5.88
N ALA A 34 -6.84 -10.68 6.06
CA ALA A 34 -6.31 -10.99 7.39
C ALA A 34 -5.69 -9.75 8.06
N VAL A 35 -4.91 -8.97 7.31
CA VAL A 35 -4.30 -7.70 7.78
C VAL A 35 -5.37 -6.66 8.05
N PHE A 36 -6.35 -6.51 7.15
CA PHE A 36 -7.49 -5.61 7.34
C PHE A 36 -8.23 -5.93 8.66
N ASN A 37 -8.62 -7.19 8.84
CA ASN A 37 -9.31 -7.64 10.04
C ASN A 37 -8.48 -7.40 11.31
N LYS A 38 -7.17 -7.67 11.27
CA LYS A 38 -6.24 -7.40 12.37
C LYS A 38 -6.28 -5.93 12.78
N LEU A 39 -6.17 -5.03 11.80
CA LEU A 39 -6.12 -3.58 12.06
C LEU A 39 -7.48 -3.02 12.52
N THR A 40 -8.59 -3.55 11.99
CA THR A 40 -9.93 -3.23 12.53
C THR A 40 -10.06 -3.66 13.99
N LEU A 41 -9.51 -4.82 14.36
CA LEU A 41 -9.59 -5.34 15.73
C LEU A 41 -8.84 -4.47 16.76
N VAL A 42 -7.77 -3.80 16.34
CA VAL A 42 -7.02 -2.87 17.20
C VAL A 42 -7.59 -1.44 17.18
N GLY A 43 -8.63 -1.20 16.38
CA GLY A 43 -9.41 0.04 16.40
C GLY A 43 -9.09 1.05 15.30
N HIS A 44 -8.39 0.67 14.23
CA HIS A 44 -8.21 1.54 13.07
C HIS A 44 -9.48 1.62 12.22
N GLU A 45 -9.75 2.80 11.67
CA GLU A 45 -10.87 3.04 10.76
C GLU A 45 -10.60 2.41 9.39
N ARG A 46 -11.66 2.02 8.66
CA ARG A 46 -11.51 1.37 7.35
C ARG A 46 -10.64 2.20 6.38
N GLU A 47 -10.94 3.48 6.29
CA GLU A 47 -10.27 4.40 5.36
C GLU A 47 -8.76 4.48 5.66
N GLU A 48 -8.41 4.59 6.95
CA GLU A 48 -7.02 4.59 7.42
C GLU A 48 -6.32 3.27 7.07
N ILE A 49 -6.97 2.12 7.32
CA ILE A 49 -6.39 0.81 7.00
C ILE A 49 -6.11 0.69 5.50
N VAL A 50 -7.08 1.04 4.66
CA VAL A 50 -6.96 0.96 3.21
C VAL A 50 -5.83 1.88 2.71
N HIS A 51 -5.72 3.08 3.28
CA HIS A 51 -4.63 4.00 2.97
C HIS A 51 -3.25 3.43 3.37
N LEU A 52 -3.11 2.89 4.60
CA LEU A 52 -1.86 2.23 5.03
C LEU A 52 -1.47 1.05 4.12
N MET A 53 -2.45 0.23 3.74
CA MET A 53 -2.23 -0.89 2.80
C MET A 53 -1.83 -0.39 1.40
N ALA A 54 -2.36 0.76 0.97
CA ALA A 54 -2.01 1.38 -0.30
C ALA A 54 -0.56 1.93 -0.29
N ILE A 55 -0.10 2.51 0.83
CA ILE A 55 1.30 2.92 1.00
C ILE A 55 2.24 1.71 0.86
N VAL A 56 1.89 0.58 1.49
CA VAL A 56 2.68 -0.66 1.37
C VAL A 56 2.71 -1.18 -0.07
N LEU A 57 1.58 -1.09 -0.79
CA LEU A 57 1.54 -1.47 -2.21
C LEU A 57 2.41 -0.53 -3.06
N ALA A 58 2.37 0.78 -2.78
CA ALA A 58 3.21 1.77 -3.44
C ALA A 58 4.70 1.43 -3.28
N ASN A 59 5.13 1.10 -2.06
CA ASN A 59 6.51 0.73 -1.76
C ASN A 59 6.99 -0.50 -2.56
N GLU A 60 6.14 -1.53 -2.67
CA GLU A 60 6.49 -2.72 -3.45
C GLU A 60 6.54 -2.40 -4.96
N ILE A 61 5.64 -1.58 -5.49
CA ILE A 61 5.65 -1.15 -6.89
C ILE A 61 6.88 -0.27 -7.19
N GLU A 62 7.20 0.69 -6.32
CA GLU A 62 8.39 1.52 -6.45
C GLU A 62 9.66 0.67 -6.43
N THR A 63 9.72 -0.31 -5.53
CA THR A 63 10.86 -1.23 -5.47
C THR A 63 10.95 -2.09 -6.73
N MET A 64 9.81 -2.62 -7.20
CA MET A 64 9.71 -3.39 -8.44
C MET A 64 10.31 -2.61 -9.62
N MET A 65 10.00 -1.32 -9.72
CA MET A 65 10.51 -0.43 -10.76
C MET A 65 11.99 -0.08 -10.57
N THR A 66 12.39 0.27 -9.35
CA THR A 66 13.76 0.71 -9.02
C THR A 66 14.78 -0.42 -9.16
N GLU A 67 14.41 -1.63 -8.75
CA GLU A 67 15.27 -2.82 -8.80
C GLU A 67 15.13 -3.60 -10.11
N ASP A 68 14.28 -3.15 -11.06
CA ASP A 68 13.95 -3.84 -12.32
C ASP A 68 13.62 -5.33 -12.10
N ARG A 69 12.75 -5.60 -11.12
CA ARG A 69 12.37 -6.95 -10.69
C ARG A 69 10.87 -7.18 -10.84
N PRO A 70 10.37 -8.43 -10.86
CA PRO A 70 8.94 -8.68 -10.78
C PRO A 70 8.38 -8.35 -9.38
N PHE A 71 7.07 -8.13 -9.30
CA PHE A 71 6.35 -7.94 -8.05
C PHE A 71 6.54 -9.15 -7.11
N ASP A 72 7.00 -8.90 -5.89
CA ASP A 72 7.24 -9.93 -4.88
C ASP A 72 6.08 -9.97 -3.90
N THR A 73 5.21 -10.97 -4.09
CA THR A 73 4.04 -11.19 -3.22
C THR A 73 4.44 -11.54 -1.79
N ALA A 74 5.57 -12.24 -1.58
CA ALA A 74 6.01 -12.63 -0.25
C ALA A 74 6.55 -11.41 0.53
N ARG A 75 7.26 -10.50 -0.15
CA ARG A 75 7.67 -9.22 0.43
C ARG A 75 6.46 -8.33 0.72
N TYR A 76 5.53 -8.21 -0.22
CA TYR A 76 4.29 -7.46 -0.03
C TYR A 76 3.48 -7.96 1.19
N GLU A 77 3.36 -9.28 1.35
CA GLU A 77 2.70 -9.88 2.52
C GLU A 77 3.42 -9.53 3.83
N GLN A 78 4.75 -9.59 3.86
CA GLN A 78 5.53 -9.25 5.04
C GLN A 78 5.32 -7.80 5.45
N LEU A 79 5.36 -6.87 4.48
CA LEU A 79 5.14 -5.45 4.73
C LEU A 79 3.72 -5.17 5.22
N LEU A 80 2.69 -5.78 4.63
CA LEU A 80 1.32 -5.60 5.09
C LEU A 80 1.12 -6.13 6.51
N ARG A 81 1.77 -7.25 6.86
CA ARG A 81 1.68 -7.81 8.21
C ARG A 81 2.38 -6.93 9.25
N ALA A 82 3.34 -6.11 8.86
CA ALA A 82 4.04 -5.16 9.73
C ALA A 82 3.17 -3.95 10.11
N LEU A 83 2.11 -3.64 9.35
CA LEU A 83 1.19 -2.54 9.68
C LEU A 83 0.69 -2.61 11.14
N PRO A 84 0.58 -1.46 11.83
CA PRO A 84 0.60 -0.09 11.28
C PRO A 84 2.00 0.50 11.05
N ASP A 85 3.08 -0.22 11.38
CA ASP A 85 4.43 0.23 11.08
C ASP A 85 4.67 0.22 9.55
N LEU A 86 4.91 1.40 8.98
CA LEU A 86 5.14 1.60 7.56
C LEU A 86 6.57 1.21 7.17
N PRO A 87 6.79 0.71 5.94
CA PRO A 87 8.14 0.57 5.41
C PRO A 87 8.83 1.92 5.41
N GLU A 88 10.14 1.93 5.63
CA GLU A 88 10.97 3.12 5.39
C GLU A 88 10.89 3.43 3.88
N THR A 89 9.95 4.30 3.50
CA THR A 89 9.89 4.86 2.15
C THR A 89 11.17 5.66 1.98
N GLY A 90 11.95 5.38 0.94
CA GLY A 90 13.27 5.99 0.69
C GLY A 90 13.23 7.48 0.33
N THR A 91 12.24 8.23 0.79
CA THR A 91 12.07 9.67 0.59
C THR A 91 12.46 10.42 1.86
N ASP A 92 13.72 10.28 2.25
CA ASP A 92 14.44 11.29 3.02
C ASP A 92 15.55 11.81 2.08
N VAL A 93 15.14 12.52 1.04
CA VAL A 93 16.04 13.40 0.27
C VAL A 93 15.90 14.80 0.87
N GLU A 94 16.77 15.11 1.84
CA GLU A 94 17.06 16.50 2.27
C GLU A 94 17.48 17.39 1.09
#